data_AF-A0A6V8NN66-F1
#
_entry.id   AF-A0A6V8NN66-F1
#
_cell.length_a   1.000
_cell.length_b   1.000
_cell.length_c   1.000
_cell.angle_alpha   90.00
_cell.angle_beta   90.00
_cell.angle_gamma   90.00
#
_symmetry.space_group_name_H-M   'P 1'
#
loop_
_entity.id
_entity.type
_entity.pdbx_description
1 polymer ?
#
loop_
_entity_poly.entity_id
_entity_poly.type
_entity_poly.pdbx_seq_one_letter_code
_entity_poly.pdbx_strand_id
1 'polypeptide(L)'
;METSGMVITILAIWGAVLSSVSIGWQIYRDFTNRGRLRVDTYLANIIEEGPGPQDQTVYLAWKVTNTGRKPIIISQIGGAHGDKQFFVKQRDLPKRLEPSEYWLGYTADLSMLEQNLRFLAAWDSLGKIHRVKRKTVKQLVQDHTSSA
;
A
#
# COMPACT_ATOMS: atom_id res chain seq x y z
N MET A 1 21.45 -16.19 57.18
CA MET A 1 21.88 -15.25 56.12
C MET A 1 21.52 -15.71 54.70
N GLU A 2 20.91 -16.88 54.47
CA GLU A 2 20.60 -17.38 53.12
C GLU A 2 19.26 -16.90 52.53
N THR A 3 18.30 -16.51 53.35
CA THR A 3 16.93 -16.17 52.90
C THR A 3 16.87 -14.91 52.04
N SER A 4 17.75 -13.94 52.25
CA SER A 4 17.79 -12.69 51.49
C SER A 4 18.19 -12.91 50.02
N GLY A 5 19.11 -13.84 49.73
CA GLY A 5 19.57 -14.13 48.37
C GLY A 5 18.51 -14.80 47.50
N MET A 6 17.70 -15.66 48.10
CA MET A 6 16.59 -16.34 47.42
C MET A 6 15.49 -15.34 47.02
N VAL A 7 15.13 -14.40 47.90
CA VAL A 7 14.12 -13.37 47.61
C VAL A 7 14.57 -12.44 46.48
N ILE A 8 15.83 -12.00 46.48
CA ILE A 8 16.39 -11.15 45.41
C ILE A 8 16.37 -11.87 44.07
N THR A 9 16.74 -13.16 44.04
CA THR A 9 16.73 -13.97 42.81
C THR A 9 15.31 -14.12 42.24
N ILE A 10 14.32 -14.40 43.09
CA ILE A 10 12.91 -14.50 42.67
C ILE A 10 12.44 -13.16 42.09
N LEU A 11 12.73 -12.05 42.76
CA LEU A 11 12.37 -10.71 42.28
C LEU A 11 13.05 -10.37 40.95
N ALA A 12 14.32 -10.74 40.79
CA ALA A 12 15.06 -10.49 39.55
C ALA A 12 14.46 -11.25 38.36
N ILE A 13 14.08 -12.53 38.56
CA ILE A 13 13.43 -13.35 37.52
C ILE A 13 12.08 -12.73 37.13
N TRP A 14 11.24 -12.39 38.11
CA TRP A 14 9.94 -11.77 37.84
C TRP A 14 10.08 -10.40 37.17
N GLY A 15 11.06 -9.60 37.58
CA GLY A 15 11.38 -8.33 36.93
C GLY A 15 11.77 -8.51 35.46
N ALA A 16 12.62 -9.50 35.16
CA ALA A 16 13.02 -9.82 33.79
C ALA A 16 11.84 -10.28 32.91
N VAL A 17 10.95 -11.12 33.47
CA VAL A 17 9.75 -11.60 32.76
C VAL A 17 8.80 -10.45 32.45
N LEU A 18 8.48 -9.61 33.44
CA LEU A 18 7.59 -8.46 33.26
C LEU A 18 8.14 -7.45 32.26
N SER A 19 9.45 -7.19 32.30
CA SER A 19 10.12 -6.32 31.33
C SER A 19 10.01 -6.89 29.90
N SER A 20 10.25 -8.19 29.73
CA SER A 20 10.18 -8.84 28.42
C SER A 20 8.77 -8.79 27.82
N VAL A 21 7.74 -9.07 28.64
CA VAL A 21 6.34 -8.97 28.23
C VAL A 21 5.97 -7.53 27.84
N SER A 22 6.41 -6.54 28.63
CA SER A 22 6.15 -5.13 28.36
C SER A 22 6.74 -4.66 27.03
N ILE A 23 7.99 -5.05 26.74
CA ILE A 23 8.65 -4.74 25.47
C ILE A 23 7.93 -5.44 24.31
N GLY A 24 7.60 -6.72 24.46
CA GLY A 24 6.86 -7.49 23.46
C GLY A 24 5.51 -6.84 23.12
N TRP A 25 4.78 -6.37 24.13
CA TRP A 25 3.50 -5.68 23.95
C TRP A 25 3.64 -4.36 23.19
N GLN A 26 4.63 -3.54 23.52
CA GLN A 26 4.88 -2.28 22.82
C GLN A 26 5.18 -2.51 21.33
N ILE A 27 6.07 -3.47 21.03
CA ILE A 27 6.40 -3.85 19.66
C ILE A 27 5.15 -4.34 18.92
N TYR A 28 4.39 -5.26 19.52
CA TYR A 28 3.17 -5.80 18.93
C TYR A 28 2.13 -4.71 18.62
N ARG A 29 1.90 -3.81 19.58
CA ARG A 29 0.97 -2.69 19.44
C ARG A 29 1.42 -1.77 18.31
N ASP A 30 2.71 -1.44 18.25
CA ASP A 30 3.26 -0.55 17.24
C ASP A 30 3.20 -1.17 15.84
N PHE A 31 3.38 -2.49 15.70
CA PHE A 31 3.21 -3.20 14.43
C PHE A 31 1.75 -3.30 13.99
N THR A 32 0.83 -3.48 14.93
CA THR A 32 -0.61 -3.60 14.66
C THR A 32 -1.23 -2.25 14.32
N ASN A 33 -0.74 -1.17 14.92
CA ASN A 33 -1.25 0.19 14.74
C ASN A 33 -0.59 0.94 13.56
N ARG A 34 0.21 0.26 12.72
CA ARG A 34 0.77 0.90 11.52
C ARG A 34 -0.31 1.11 10.45
N GLY A 35 -0.19 2.22 9.74
CA GLY A 35 -0.88 2.40 8.47
C GLY A 35 -0.43 1.32 7.47
N ARG A 36 -1.40 0.70 6.78
CA ARG A 36 -1.17 -0.29 5.73
C ARG A 36 -2.01 0.05 4.52
N LEU A 37 -1.38 0.34 3.39
CA LEU A 37 -2.08 0.51 2.12
C LEU A 37 -2.04 -0.79 1.34
N ARG A 38 -3.17 -1.16 0.75
CA ARG A 38 -3.27 -2.16 -0.31
C ARG A 38 -3.44 -1.41 -1.63
N VAL A 39 -2.59 -1.72 -2.60
CA VAL A 39 -2.66 -1.15 -3.95
C VAL A 39 -3.03 -2.26 -4.91
N ASP A 40 -4.17 -2.10 -5.55
CA ASP A 40 -4.65 -2.97 -6.61
C ASP A 40 -4.72 -2.15 -7.90
N THR A 41 -4.33 -2.74 -9.02
CA THR A 41 -4.37 -2.11 -10.34
C THR A 41 -5.07 -3.01 -11.33
N TYR A 42 -5.83 -2.42 -12.24
CA TYR A 42 -6.59 -3.14 -13.26
C TYR A 42 -6.84 -2.25 -14.48
N LEU A 43 -7.05 -2.88 -15.63
CA LEU A 43 -7.57 -2.22 -16.83
C LEU A 43 -9.10 -2.19 -16.74
N ALA A 44 -9.71 -1.03 -16.97
CA ALA A 44 -11.16 -0.87 -16.95
C ALA A 44 -11.61 0.16 -17.97
N ASN A 45 -12.81 -0.06 -18.52
CA ASN A 45 -13.50 0.94 -19.33
C ASN A 45 -14.40 1.75 -18.39
N ILE A 46 -14.42 3.07 -18.57
CA ILE A 46 -15.30 3.95 -17.82
C ILE A 46 -16.61 4.04 -18.60
N ILE A 47 -17.68 3.50 -18.03
CA ILE A 47 -19.02 3.62 -18.59
C ILE A 47 -19.68 4.80 -17.87
N GLU A 48 -19.89 5.91 -18.58
CA GLU A 48 -20.69 7.02 -18.05
C GLU A 48 -22.18 6.62 -18.06
N GLU A 49 -22.86 6.81 -16.92
CA GLU A 49 -24.31 6.61 -16.84
C GLU A 49 -25.03 7.79 -17.52
N GLY A 50 -25.53 7.58 -18.74
CA GLY A 50 -26.34 8.56 -19.46
C GLY A 50 -26.55 8.23 -20.95
N PRO A 51 -27.46 8.92 -21.64
CA PRO A 51 -27.64 8.79 -23.08
C PRO A 51 -26.47 9.51 -23.80
N GLY A 52 -25.34 8.84 -23.89
CA GLY A 52 -24.15 9.31 -24.60
C GLY A 52 -23.40 8.15 -25.28
N PRO A 53 -22.57 8.42 -26.30
CA PRO A 53 -21.72 7.40 -26.88
C PRO A 53 -20.82 6.80 -25.80
N GLN A 54 -20.82 5.46 -25.68
CA GLN A 54 -19.93 4.78 -24.76
C GLN A 54 -18.47 5.04 -25.16
N ASP A 55 -17.71 5.64 -24.26
CA ASP A 55 -16.26 5.76 -24.41
C ASP A 55 -15.66 4.34 -24.31
N GLN A 56 -15.15 3.83 -25.43
CA GLN A 56 -14.47 2.53 -25.49
C GLN A 56 -13.00 2.61 -25.05
N THR A 57 -12.56 3.77 -24.54
CA THR A 57 -11.19 3.95 -24.06
C THR A 57 -10.93 3.07 -22.84
N VAL A 58 -9.84 2.30 -22.92
CA VAL A 58 -9.34 1.48 -21.82
C VAL A 58 -8.48 2.35 -20.91
N TYR A 59 -8.78 2.35 -19.62
CA TYR A 59 -8.05 3.10 -18.61
C TYR A 59 -7.28 2.15 -17.69
N LEU A 60 -6.07 2.56 -17.29
CA LEU A 60 -5.35 1.92 -16.19
C LEU A 60 -5.81 2.57 -14.88
N ALA A 61 -6.44 1.79 -14.01
CA ALA A 61 -6.97 2.23 -12.73
C ALA A 61 -6.12 1.73 -11.56
N TRP A 62 -5.97 2.59 -10.54
CA TRP A 62 -5.40 2.29 -9.24
C TRP A 62 -6.50 2.37 -8.19
N LYS A 63 -6.66 1.28 -7.45
CA LYS A 63 -7.43 1.24 -6.22
C LYS A 63 -6.47 1.17 -5.04
N VAL A 64 -6.38 2.26 -4.29
CA VAL A 64 -5.56 2.32 -3.08
C VAL A 64 -6.50 2.29 -1.88
N THR A 65 -6.41 1.22 -1.08
CA THR A 65 -7.26 1.00 0.09
C THR A 65 -6.44 1.07 1.37
N ASN A 66 -6.89 1.85 2.35
CA ASN A 66 -6.32 1.83 3.68
C ASN A 66 -6.84 0.61 4.44
N THR A 67 -5.99 -0.39 4.59
CA THR A 67 -6.25 -1.62 5.36
C THR A 67 -5.71 -1.54 6.79
N GLY A 68 -5.13 -0.39 7.16
CA GLY A 68 -4.62 -0.12 8.51
C GLY A 68 -5.70 0.47 9.42
N ARG A 69 -5.34 0.63 10.70
CA ARG A 69 -6.20 1.24 11.73
C ARG A 69 -6.01 2.74 11.90
N LYS A 70 -5.04 3.32 11.18
CA LYS A 70 -4.72 4.76 11.24
C LYS A 70 -4.93 5.42 9.89
N PRO A 71 -5.31 6.69 9.86
CA PRO A 71 -5.40 7.46 8.63
C PRO A 71 -4.02 7.57 7.95
N ILE A 72 -3.99 7.53 6.62
CA ILE A 72 -2.76 7.61 5.83
C ILE A 72 -2.98 8.60 4.70
N ILE A 73 -2.01 9.48 4.46
CA ILE A 73 -2.03 10.38 3.31
C ILE A 73 -1.29 9.69 2.17
N ILE A 74 -1.98 9.45 1.06
CA ILE A 74 -1.39 9.06 -0.22
C ILE A 74 -0.90 10.34 -0.88
N SER A 75 0.38 10.38 -1.24
CA SER A 75 0.98 11.52 -1.90
C SER A 75 0.96 11.37 -3.41
N GLN A 76 1.33 10.19 -3.91
CA GLN A 76 1.56 9.95 -5.34
C GLN A 76 1.23 8.50 -5.72
N ILE A 77 0.94 8.28 -6.99
CA ILE A 77 0.87 6.96 -7.63
C ILE A 77 1.79 6.91 -8.84
N GLY A 78 2.18 5.71 -9.26
CA GLY A 78 3.12 5.53 -10.35
C GLY A 78 3.76 4.16 -10.37
N GLY A 79 5.01 4.11 -10.84
CA GLY A 79 5.73 2.86 -11.03
C GLY A 79 7.19 3.07 -11.37
N ALA A 80 7.81 2.03 -11.91
CA ALA A 80 9.18 2.09 -12.41
C ALA A 80 9.37 1.25 -13.67
N HIS A 81 10.11 1.82 -14.63
CA HIS A 81 10.67 1.12 -15.78
C HIS A 81 12.17 0.91 -15.56
N GLY A 82 12.60 -0.34 -15.39
CA GLY A 82 13.98 -0.65 -15.01
C GLY A 82 14.40 0.06 -13.71
N ASP A 83 15.29 1.04 -13.84
CA ASP A 83 15.83 1.86 -12.74
C ASP A 83 15.21 3.26 -12.63
N LYS A 84 14.39 3.68 -13.61
CA LYS A 84 13.73 4.99 -13.59
C LYS A 84 12.34 4.86 -12.98
N GLN A 85 12.05 5.70 -11.99
CA GLN A 85 10.71 5.82 -11.39
C GLN A 85 9.90 6.89 -12.14
N PHE A 86 8.59 6.69 -12.21
CA PHE A 86 7.66 7.66 -12.78
C PHE A 86 6.45 7.85 -11.85
N PHE A 87 5.82 9.01 -11.98
CA PHE A 87 4.61 9.35 -11.23
C PHE A 87 3.49 9.72 -12.19
N VAL A 88 2.28 9.28 -11.88
CA VAL A 88 1.07 9.69 -12.59
C VAL A 88 0.52 10.92 -11.88
N LYS A 89 0.45 12.04 -12.59
CA LYS A 89 -0.13 13.27 -12.06
C LYS A 89 -1.64 13.10 -11.96
N GLN A 90 -2.17 13.18 -10.75
CA GLN A 90 -3.60 13.09 -10.45
C GLN A 90 -4.02 14.39 -9.77
N ARG A 91 -5.23 14.88 -10.07
CA ARG A 91 -5.73 16.14 -9.49
C ARG A 91 -6.08 16.00 -8.01
N ASP A 92 -6.51 14.81 -7.62
CA ASP A 92 -7.07 14.56 -6.28
C ASP A 92 -6.01 14.05 -5.28
N LEU A 93 -4.73 14.06 -5.66
CA LEU A 93 -3.61 13.73 -4.77
C LEU A 93 -2.82 15.01 -4.42
N PRO A 94 -2.35 15.16 -3.17
CA PRO A 94 -2.39 14.18 -2.07
C PRO A 94 -3.79 14.03 -1.44
N LYS A 95 -4.16 12.80 -1.05
CA LYS A 95 -5.43 12.51 -0.37
C LYS A 95 -5.21 11.78 0.95
N ARG A 96 -5.89 12.21 2.00
CA ARG A 96 -5.99 11.48 3.27
C ARG A 96 -7.05 10.38 3.14
N LEU A 97 -6.65 9.15 3.45
CA LEU A 97 -7.55 8.00 3.56
C LEU A 97 -7.76 7.63 5.02
N GLU A 98 -9.01 7.63 5.44
CA GLU A 98 -9.43 7.06 6.72
C GLU A 98 -9.35 5.52 6.70
N PRO A 99 -9.34 4.84 7.85
CA PRO A 99 -9.34 3.38 7.91
C PRO A 99 -10.48 2.77 7.09
N SER A 100 -10.16 1.76 6.27
CA SER A 100 -11.08 1.10 5.32
C SER A 100 -11.55 1.98 4.15
N GLU A 101 -11.16 3.25 4.08
CA GLU A 101 -11.40 4.10 2.92
C GLU A 101 -10.52 3.67 1.75
N TYR A 102 -11.01 3.89 0.53
CA TYR A 102 -10.23 3.72 -0.69
C TYR A 102 -10.29 4.99 -1.54
N TRP A 103 -9.26 5.15 -2.37
CA TRP A 103 -9.22 6.11 -3.45
C TRP A 103 -9.06 5.37 -4.77
N LEU A 104 -9.76 5.87 -5.78
CA LEU A 104 -9.66 5.44 -7.16
C LEU A 104 -9.06 6.58 -7.97
N GLY A 105 -8.03 6.27 -8.73
CA GLY A 105 -7.54 7.14 -9.79
C GLY A 105 -7.24 6.32 -11.02
N TYR A 106 -7.28 6.97 -12.17
CA TYR A 106 -7.09 6.31 -13.44
C TYR A 106 -6.31 7.20 -14.40
N THR A 107 -5.72 6.57 -15.42
CA THR A 107 -5.07 7.26 -16.52
C THR A 107 -5.45 6.60 -17.84
N ALA A 108 -5.67 7.42 -18.87
CA ALA A 108 -5.82 6.94 -20.24
C ALA A 108 -4.46 6.61 -20.87
N ASP A 109 -3.36 7.08 -20.27
CA ASP A 109 -2.01 6.86 -20.77
C ASP A 109 -1.53 5.44 -20.44
N LEU A 110 -1.71 4.52 -21.39
CA LEU A 110 -1.27 3.13 -21.28
C LEU A 110 0.19 2.92 -21.68
N SER A 111 0.92 3.95 -22.15
CA SER A 111 2.36 3.83 -22.46
C SER A 111 3.18 3.37 -21.25
N MET A 112 2.66 3.61 -20.04
CA MET A 112 3.25 3.15 -18.79
C MET A 112 3.24 1.62 -18.61
N LEU A 113 2.48 0.89 -19.43
CA LEU A 113 2.45 -0.58 -19.45
C LEU A 113 3.41 -1.20 -20.48
N GLU A 114 4.23 -0.38 -21.14
CA GLU A 114 5.22 -0.83 -22.11
C GLU A 114 6.31 -1.77 -21.54
N GLN A 115 7.10 -2.33 -22.45
CA GLN A 115 8.17 -3.28 -22.12
C GLN A 115 9.11 -2.69 -21.05
N ASN A 116 9.48 -3.53 -20.08
CA ASN A 116 10.30 -3.22 -18.89
C ASN A 116 9.59 -2.58 -17.69
N LEU A 117 8.25 -2.59 -17.62
CA LEU A 117 7.54 -2.26 -16.39
C LEU A 117 7.94 -3.22 -15.25
N ARG A 118 8.56 -2.68 -14.19
CA ARG A 118 9.06 -3.45 -13.05
C ARG A 118 8.02 -3.59 -11.94
N PHE A 119 7.36 -2.48 -11.59
CA PHE A 119 6.28 -2.45 -10.61
C PHE A 119 5.39 -1.22 -10.79
N LEU A 120 4.15 -1.34 -10.31
CA LEU A 120 3.25 -0.22 -10.02
C LEU A 120 3.12 -0.08 -8.51
N ALA A 121 2.93 1.15 -8.02
CA ALA A 121 2.88 1.45 -6.60
C ALA A 121 2.12 2.74 -6.28
N ALA A 122 1.81 2.90 -4.99
CA ALA A 122 1.44 4.16 -4.37
C ALA A 122 2.47 4.55 -3.32
N TRP A 123 2.72 5.84 -3.17
CA TRP A 123 3.57 6.42 -2.15
C TRP A 123 2.70 7.10 -1.09
N ASP A 124 3.07 6.90 0.17
CA ASP A 124 2.48 7.67 1.26
C ASP A 124 3.31 8.91 1.60
N SER A 125 2.72 9.79 2.42
CA SER A 125 3.38 11.00 2.94
C SER A 125 4.66 10.74 3.76
N LEU A 126 4.92 9.50 4.18
CA LEU A 126 6.14 9.12 4.91
C LEU A 126 7.22 8.56 3.97
N GLY A 127 6.99 8.60 2.66
CA GLY A 127 7.92 8.10 1.64
C GLY A 127 7.93 6.58 1.49
N LYS A 128 7.00 5.86 2.13
CA LYS A 128 6.92 4.40 2.00
C LYS A 128 6.19 4.03 0.70
N ILE A 129 6.78 3.05 0.01
CA ILE A 129 6.29 2.55 -1.28
C ILE A 129 5.44 1.30 -1.04
N HIS A 130 4.18 1.35 -1.46
CA HIS A 130 3.23 0.24 -1.40
C HIS A 130 3.06 -0.31 -2.81
N ARG A 131 3.75 -1.42 -3.10
CA ARG A 131 3.78 -2.02 -4.44
C ARG A 131 2.59 -2.93 -4.69
N VAL A 132 2.12 -2.93 -5.92
CA VAL A 132 1.20 -3.94 -6.44
C VAL A 132 1.89 -5.30 -6.46
N LYS A 133 1.12 -6.38 -6.28
CA LYS A 133 1.64 -7.74 -6.39
C LYS A 133 2.24 -7.96 -7.78
N ARG A 134 3.45 -8.52 -7.83
CA ARG A 134 4.17 -8.80 -9.09
C ARG A 134 3.38 -9.64 -10.08
N LYS A 135 2.56 -10.59 -9.60
CA LYS A 135 1.68 -11.41 -10.43
C LYS A 135 0.65 -10.56 -11.19
N THR A 136 0.01 -9.61 -10.50
CA THR A 136 -0.97 -8.69 -11.08
C THR A 136 -0.34 -7.80 -12.15
N VAL A 137 0.87 -7.27 -11.90
CA VAL A 137 1.58 -6.45 -12.89
C VAL A 137 1.87 -7.24 -14.18
N LYS A 138 2.33 -8.50 -14.06
CA LYS A 138 2.56 -9.36 -15.22
C LYS A 138 1.29 -9.62 -16.03
N GLN A 139 0.18 -9.87 -15.33
CA GLN A 139 -1.11 -10.10 -15.95
C GLN A 139 -1.57 -8.85 -16.72
N LEU A 140 -1.43 -7.66 -16.14
CA LEU A 140 -1.81 -6.41 -16.82
C LEU A 140 -1.02 -6.14 -18.09
N VAL A 141 0.28 -6.40 -18.08
CA VAL A 141 1.12 -6.26 -19.29
C VAL A 141 0.68 -7.25 -20.37
N GLN A 142 0.32 -8.47 -19.99
CA GLN A 142 -0.17 -9.49 -20.92
C GLN A 142 -1.55 -9.12 -21.50
N ASP A 143 -2.47 -8.67 -20.66
CA ASP A 143 -3.83 -8.26 -21.05
C ASP A 143 -3.77 -7.07 -22.02
N HIS A 144 -2.89 -6.09 -21.76
CA HIS A 144 -2.66 -4.96 -22.65
C HIS A 144 -2.09 -5.38 -24.00
N THR A 145 -1.08 -6.25 -24.01
CA THR A 145 -0.45 -6.74 -25.25
C THR A 145 -1.39 -7.59 -26.10
N SER A 146 -2.37 -8.26 -25.48
CA SER A 146 -3.35 -9.10 -26.18
C SER A 146 -4.53 -8.30 -26.75
N SER A 147 -4.71 -7.06 -26.28
CA SER A 147 -5.81 -6.17 -26.69
C SER A 147 -5.35 -5.09 -27.68
N ALA A 148 -4.04 -4.94 -27.87
CA ALA A 148 -3.40 -4.03 -28.82
C ALA A 148 -3.10 -4.77 -30.14
#